data_AF-A0A1V3X832-F1
#
_entry.id   AF-A0A1V3X832-F1
#
_cell.length_a   1.000
_cell.length_b   1.000
_cell.length_c   1.000
_cell.angle_alpha   90.00
_cell.angle_beta   90.00
_cell.angle_gamma   90.00
#
_symmetry.space_group_name_H-M   'P 1'
#
loop_
_entity.id
_entity.type
_entity.pdbx_description
1 polymer ?
#
loop_
_entity_poly.entity_id
_entity_poly.type
_entity_poly.pdbx_seq_one_letter_code
_entity_poly.pdbx_strand_id
1 'polypeptide(L)'
;MGGRTHILVTADDPVHAAHRKLMIGQFTAKRVQALQPLITRVFETLWGTAAYDGTIEWMDAVANRLPMSVVADLIGVPEADADQLARWGYASTQLLDG
;
A
#
# COMPACT_ATOMS: atom_id res chain seq x y z
N MET A 1 19.63 -22.28 0.07
CA MET A 1 19.07 -20.92 -0.06
C MET A 1 17.78 -21.03 -0.85
N GLY A 2 16.67 -20.56 -0.29
CA GLY A 2 15.31 -20.93 -0.72
C GLY A 2 14.42 -21.41 0.44
N GLY A 3 14.51 -20.74 1.60
CA GLY A 3 13.52 -20.95 2.66
C GLY A 3 12.15 -20.41 2.24
N ARG A 4 11.07 -20.94 2.81
CA ARG A 4 9.66 -20.57 2.55
C ARG A 4 9.32 -19.06 2.70
N THR A 5 10.29 -18.23 3.09
CA THR A 5 10.13 -16.83 3.47
C THR A 5 10.57 -15.83 2.37
N HIS A 6 11.26 -16.28 1.32
CA HIS A 6 11.75 -15.37 0.27
C HIS A 6 10.72 -15.21 -0.87
N ILE A 7 10.16 -14.01 -1.02
CA ILE A 7 9.14 -13.68 -2.01
C ILE A 7 9.50 -12.40 -2.74
N LEU A 8 9.16 -12.33 -4.03
CA LEU A 8 9.39 -11.19 -4.92
C LEU A 8 10.71 -10.44 -4.64
N VAL A 9 10.69 -9.37 -3.84
CA VAL A 9 11.83 -8.48 -3.55
C VAL A 9 12.99 -9.17 -2.80
N THR A 10 12.72 -10.22 -2.03
CA THR A 10 13.75 -10.94 -1.24
C THR A 10 14.20 -12.25 -1.89
N ALA A 11 13.70 -12.60 -3.07
CA ALA A 11 14.05 -13.83 -3.77
C ALA A 11 15.10 -13.56 -4.86
N ASP A 12 15.98 -14.54 -5.09
CA ASP A 12 16.86 -14.56 -6.26
C ASP A 12 16.16 -15.21 -7.47
N ASP A 13 16.74 -15.05 -8.66
CA ASP A 13 16.30 -15.79 -9.84
C ASP A 13 16.58 -17.30 -9.71
N PRO A 14 15.74 -18.16 -10.30
CA PRO A 14 14.62 -17.86 -11.21
C PRO A 14 13.29 -17.56 -10.50
N VAL A 15 13.25 -17.66 -9.17
CA VAL A 15 12.03 -17.52 -8.37
C VAL A 15 11.50 -16.08 -8.42
N HIS A 16 12.38 -15.08 -8.32
CA HIS A 16 12.01 -13.68 -8.47
C HIS A 16 11.35 -13.39 -9.83
N ALA A 17 11.96 -13.82 -10.95
CA ALA A 17 11.37 -13.67 -12.27
C ALA A 17 9.97 -14.31 -12.37
N ALA A 18 9.77 -15.49 -11.78
CA ALA A 18 8.47 -16.16 -11.75
C ALA A 18 7.42 -15.36 -10.96
N HIS A 19 7.75 -14.90 -9.75
CA HIS A 19 6.86 -14.05 -8.94
C HIS A 19 6.51 -12.73 -9.65
N ARG A 20 7.53 -12.04 -10.18
CA ARG A 20 7.35 -10.76 -10.88
C ARG A 20 6.43 -10.92 -12.10
N LYS A 21 6.56 -12.02 -12.85
CA LYS A 21 5.72 -12.31 -14.02
C LYS A 21 4.23 -12.41 -13.67
N LEU A 22 3.90 -12.96 -12.50
CA LEU A 22 2.50 -13.07 -12.02
C LEU A 22 1.90 -11.70 -11.68
N MET A 23 2.72 -10.77 -11.17
CA MET A 23 2.24 -9.49 -10.65
C MET A 23 2.28 -8.35 -11.66
N ILE A 24 3.30 -8.30 -12.55
CA ILE A 24 3.60 -7.11 -13.36
C ILE A 24 2.43 -6.66 -14.26
N GLY A 25 1.57 -7.59 -14.69
CA GLY A 25 0.38 -7.26 -15.46
C GLY A 25 -0.63 -6.39 -14.69
N GLN A 26 -0.63 -6.44 -13.36
CA GLN A 26 -1.46 -5.57 -12.50
C GLN A 26 -0.92 -4.13 -12.44
N PHE A 27 0.36 -3.90 -12.73
CA PHE A 27 1.03 -2.60 -12.62
C PHE A 27 1.30 -1.95 -13.99
N THR A 28 0.44 -2.18 -14.98
CA THR A 28 0.54 -1.49 -16.27
C THR A 28 0.18 -0.02 -16.14
N ALA A 29 0.74 0.85 -17.00
CA ALA A 29 0.43 2.28 -17.00
C ALA A 29 -1.07 2.57 -17.02
N LYS A 30 -1.84 1.83 -17.84
CA LYS A 30 -3.30 1.94 -17.90
C LYS A 30 -3.98 1.62 -16.56
N ARG A 31 -3.52 0.57 -15.86
CA ARG A 31 -4.08 0.19 -14.55
C ARG A 31 -3.71 1.20 -13.47
N VAL A 32 -2.47 1.68 -13.46
CA VAL A 32 -2.04 2.75 -12.54
C VAL A 32 -2.86 4.02 -12.75
N GLN A 33 -3.07 4.45 -14.00
CA GLN A 33 -3.91 5.61 -14.32
C GLN A 33 -5.37 5.41 -13.86
N ALA A 34 -5.89 4.19 -13.96
CA ALA A 34 -7.24 3.86 -13.49
C ALA A 34 -7.42 3.99 -11.97
N LEU A 35 -6.34 4.09 -11.18
CA LEU A 35 -6.41 4.33 -9.74
C LEU A 35 -6.69 5.79 -9.37
N GLN A 36 -6.58 6.73 -10.32
CA GLN A 36 -6.75 8.15 -10.02
C GLN A 36 -8.09 8.47 -9.32
N PRO A 37 -9.27 7.97 -9.77
CA PRO A 37 -10.52 8.24 -9.08
C PRO A 37 -10.55 7.70 -7.64
N LEU A 38 -9.97 6.52 -7.41
CA LEU A 38 -9.83 5.94 -6.07
C LEU A 38 -8.97 6.83 -5.17
N ILE A 39 -7.78 7.20 -5.65
CA ILE A 39 -6.82 8.03 -4.91
C ILE A 39 -7.45 9.38 -4.56
N THR A 40 -8.14 10.03 -5.51
CA THR A 40 -8.86 11.28 -5.28
C THR A 40 -9.92 11.11 -4.19
N ARG A 41 -10.78 10.09 -4.30
CA ARG A 41 -11.84 9.83 -3.31
C ARG A 41 -11.29 9.59 -1.90
N VAL A 42 -10.24 8.78 -1.78
CA VAL A 42 -9.61 8.50 -0.49
C VAL A 42 -9.00 9.77 0.09
N PHE A 43 -8.28 10.55 -0.73
CA PHE A 43 -7.71 11.83 -0.29
C PHE A 43 -8.80 12.80 0.18
N GLU A 44 -9.88 12.99 -0.59
CA GLU A 44 -10.99 13.89 -0.22
C GLU A 44 -11.64 13.48 1.10
N THR A 45 -11.78 12.18 1.34
CA THR A 45 -12.34 11.63 2.59
C THR A 45 -11.42 11.91 3.78
N LEU A 46 -10.12 11.63 3.63
CA LEU A 46 -9.12 11.88 4.68
C LEU A 46 -8.99 13.39 4.97
N TRP A 47 -8.96 14.21 3.93
CA TRP A 47 -8.90 15.66 4.05
C TRP A 47 -10.14 16.23 4.73
N GLY A 48 -11.33 15.83 4.29
CA GLY A 48 -12.60 16.34 4.80
C GLY A 48 -12.89 15.97 6.26
N THR A 49 -12.24 14.93 6.79
CA THR A 49 -12.40 14.49 8.18
C THR A 49 -11.39 15.09 9.13
N ALA A 50 -10.18 15.43 8.65
CA ALA A 50 -9.07 15.83 9.50
C ALA A 50 -8.71 17.32 9.44
N ALA A 51 -9.05 18.02 8.36
CA ALA A 51 -8.79 19.46 8.28
C ALA A 51 -9.74 20.23 9.22
N TYR A 52 -9.18 20.95 10.19
CA TYR A 52 -9.93 21.77 11.14
C TYR A 52 -9.27 23.14 11.31
N ASP A 53 -10.07 24.21 11.20
CA ASP A 53 -9.62 25.60 11.34
C ASP A 53 -8.40 25.96 10.47
N GLY A 54 -8.35 25.42 9.24
CA GLY A 54 -7.22 25.62 8.32
C GLY A 54 -5.93 24.89 8.70
N THR A 55 -5.96 24.04 9.71
CA THR A 55 -4.82 23.23 10.17
C THR A 55 -5.08 21.73 10.00
N ILE A 56 -4.01 20.97 9.85
CA ILE A 56 -4.04 19.52 9.74
C ILE A 56 -2.71 18.95 10.25
N GLU A 57 -2.77 17.88 11.03
CA GLU A 57 -1.60 17.03 11.24
C GLU A 57 -1.50 16.11 10.01
N TRP A 58 -0.58 16.42 9.10
CA TRP A 58 -0.55 15.84 7.77
C TRP A 58 -0.21 14.35 7.75
N MET A 59 0.68 13.90 8.63
CA MET A 59 1.23 12.56 8.55
C MET A 59 0.20 11.50 8.94
N ASP A 60 -0.44 11.68 10.08
CA ASP A 60 -1.46 10.78 10.62
C ASP A 60 -2.79 10.96 9.91
N ALA A 61 -3.11 12.16 9.42
CA ALA A 61 -4.36 12.39 8.70
C ALA A 61 -4.35 11.85 7.27
N VAL A 62 -3.25 12.05 6.52
CA VAL A 62 -3.23 11.80 5.08
C VAL A 62 -2.07 10.90 4.68
N ALA A 63 -0.83 11.30 4.96
CA ALA A 63 0.35 10.70 4.31
C ALA A 63 0.51 9.20 4.62
N ASN A 64 0.25 8.79 5.86
CA ASN A 64 0.35 7.39 6.29
C ASN A 64 -0.86 6.55 5.85
N ARG A 65 -2.04 7.17 5.73
CA ARG A 65 -3.29 6.46 5.45
C ARG A 65 -3.55 6.26 3.97
N LEU A 66 -3.37 7.31 3.17
CA LEU A 66 -3.71 7.29 1.74
C LEU A 66 -3.04 6.12 0.98
N PRO A 67 -1.72 5.86 1.10
CA PRO A 67 -1.11 4.73 0.40
C PRO A 67 -1.65 3.38 0.88
N MET A 68 -1.90 3.23 2.19
CA MET A 68 -2.34 1.96 2.77
C MET A 68 -3.80 1.65 2.42
N SER A 69 -4.67 2.65 2.36
CA SER A 69 -6.05 2.49 1.86
C SER A 69 -6.08 2.09 0.38
N VAL A 70 -5.21 2.68 -0.44
CA VAL A 70 -5.08 2.29 -1.86
C VAL A 70 -4.56 0.86 -2.00
N VAL A 71 -3.57 0.46 -1.19
CA VAL A 71 -3.06 -0.92 -1.17
C VAL A 71 -4.15 -1.90 -0.72
N ALA A 72 -4.91 -1.57 0.33
CA ALA A 72 -6.01 -2.40 0.83
C ALA A 72 -7.04 -2.68 -0.27
N ASP A 73 -7.46 -1.65 -1.00
CA ASP A 73 -8.40 -1.79 -2.14
C ASP A 73 -7.82 -2.69 -3.24
N LEU A 74 -6.55 -2.48 -3.61
CA LEU A 74 -5.85 -3.28 -4.63
C LEU A 74 -5.79 -4.78 -4.30
N ILE A 75 -5.68 -5.15 -3.03
CA ILE A 75 -5.60 -6.54 -2.58
C ILE A 75 -6.94 -7.11 -2.09
N GLY A 76 -8.02 -6.32 -2.17
CA GLY A 76 -9.37 -6.71 -1.79
C GLY A 76 -9.61 -6.79 -0.28
N VAL A 77 -8.80 -6.08 0.52
CA VAL A 77 -9.00 -5.95 1.96
C VAL A 77 -10.11 -4.92 2.24
N PRO A 78 -11.07 -5.22 3.15
CA PRO A 78 -12.09 -4.25 3.54
C PRO A 78 -11.48 -2.94 4.05
N GLU A 79 -12.11 -1.80 3.71
CA GLU A 79 -11.62 -0.47 4.09
C GLU A 79 -11.42 -0.32 5.61
N ALA A 80 -12.31 -0.92 6.41
CA ALA A 80 -12.22 -0.93 7.87
C ALA A 80 -10.92 -1.57 8.42
N ASP A 81 -10.28 -2.44 7.63
CA ASP A 81 -9.05 -3.14 8.01
C ASP A 81 -7.79 -2.43 7.48
N ALA A 82 -7.92 -1.35 6.68
CA ALA A 82 -6.79 -0.65 6.08
C ALA A 82 -5.80 -0.09 7.13
N ASP A 83 -6.31 0.40 8.26
CA ASP A 83 -5.48 0.90 9.37
C ASP A 83 -4.68 -0.24 10.03
N GLN A 84 -5.27 -1.44 10.13
CA GLN A 84 -4.58 -2.61 10.65
C GLN A 84 -3.50 -3.09 9.68
N LEU A 85 -3.80 -3.08 8.37
CA LEU A 85 -2.84 -3.37 7.32
C LEU A 85 -1.66 -2.38 7.34
N ALA A 86 -1.93 -1.09 7.53
CA ALA A 86 -0.92 -0.05 7.71
C ALA A 86 0.04 -0.38 8.86
N ARG A 87 -0.51 -0.68 10.04
CA ARG A 87 0.30 -1.05 11.22
C ARG A 87 1.19 -2.26 10.95
N TRP A 88 0.67 -3.31 10.33
CA TRP A 88 1.46 -4.49 9.97
C TRP A 88 2.55 -4.17 8.94
N GLY A 89 2.22 -3.35 7.93
CA GLY A 89 3.17 -2.88 6.93
C GLY A 89 4.36 -2.17 7.56
N TYR A 90 4.13 -1.15 8.37
CA TYR A 90 5.20 -0.42 9.05
C TYR A 90 6.00 -1.29 10.04
N ALA A 91 5.32 -2.17 10.78
CA ALA A 91 6.00 -3.10 11.69
C ALA A 91 6.94 -4.06 10.95
N SER A 92 6.58 -4.47 9.73
CA SER A 92 7.44 -5.35 8.91
C SER A 92 8.74 -4.68 8.47
N THR A 93 8.75 -3.36 8.24
CA THR A 93 9.96 -2.60 7.95
C THR A 93 10.90 -2.59 9.16
N GLN A 94 10.37 -2.34 10.36
CA GLN A 94 11.16 -2.33 11.60
C GLN A 94 11.81 -3.68 11.93
N LEU A 95 11.19 -4.78 11.49
CA LEU A 95 11.73 -6.14 11.65
C LEU A 95 12.90 -6.44 10.71
N LEU A 96 13.04 -5.69 9.60
CA LEU A 96 14.12 -5.85 8.62
C LEU A 96 15.31 -4.92 8.90
N ASP A 97 15.09 -3.87 9.71
CA ASP A 97 16.13 -2.94 10.17
C ASP A 97 16.97 -3.50 11.35
N GLY A 98 16.75 -4.77 11.75
CA GLY A 98 17.43 -5.46 12.84
C GLY A 98 18.19 -6.72 12.40
#